data_AF-A0A0G0MJP3-F1
#
_entry.id   AF-A0A0G0MJP3-F1
#
_cell.length_a   1.000
_cell.length_b   1.000
_cell.length_c   1.000
_cell.angle_alpha   90.00
_cell.angle_beta   90.00
_cell.angle_gamma   90.00
#
_symmetry.space_group_name_H-M   'P 1'
#
loop_
_entity.id
_entity.type
_entity.pdbx_description
1 polymer ?
#
loop_
_entity_poly.entity_id
_entity_poly.type
_entity_poly.pdbx_seq_one_letter_code
_entity_poly.pdbx_strand_id
1 'polypeptide(L)'
;MLSEATESAIAEIITPPTVDLNPELPATTAAFLAKLFENQTDQNHIDLSGRNLTLDTVLLNNNLSVLGGAVLGETMIAGSLMVDGTIRITSDGIQTAGEPLYLQKLQLANLDIMGGSIVINTSGDALFTKNVKIQGILGIDTVQPLETHDITFDLAQVPLQESTDSATPSAFGKLIVKGSDGIAVATFSPDGSASVSGTLTAKELASEKFTVEVDKSATNSAQTASVGESMIEKGTSSITINTDKVGPKSLIFITPTTPTDRTLSVVNKEVGSFTVTLTSPTLTDISFNWWVIN
;
A
#
# COMPACT_ATOMS: atom_id res chain seq x y z
N MET A 1 -11.34 -49.11 -122.48
CA MET A 1 -10.89 -50.51 -122.30
C MET A 1 -9.62 -50.50 -121.46
N LEU A 2 -9.47 -51.53 -120.64
CA LEU A 2 -8.51 -51.72 -119.55
C LEU A 2 -7.03 -51.58 -119.96
N SER A 3 -6.17 -51.27 -118.98
CA SER A 3 -5.10 -52.20 -118.58
C SER A 3 -4.52 -51.82 -117.21
N GLU A 4 -4.52 -52.78 -116.28
CA GLU A 4 -3.72 -52.80 -115.07
C GLU A 4 -2.22 -52.88 -115.39
N ALA A 5 -1.39 -52.33 -114.50
CA ALA A 5 -0.03 -52.78 -114.24
C ALA A 5 0.41 -52.38 -112.81
N THR A 6 1.18 -53.28 -112.23
CA THR A 6 1.60 -53.47 -110.84
C THR A 6 2.87 -52.68 -110.43
N GLU A 7 3.10 -52.66 -109.10
CA GLU A 7 4.39 -52.50 -108.36
C GLU A 7 5.08 -51.14 -108.26
N SER A 8 5.18 -50.59 -107.04
CA SER A 8 6.36 -50.78 -106.17
C SER A 8 6.24 -49.91 -104.89
N ALA A 9 6.58 -50.49 -103.75
CA ALA A 9 6.56 -49.84 -102.45
C ALA A 9 7.84 -49.03 -102.19
N ILE A 10 7.70 -47.84 -101.62
CA ILE A 10 8.73 -47.22 -100.78
C ILE A 10 8.02 -46.69 -99.54
N ALA A 11 8.21 -47.38 -98.41
CA ALA A 11 7.85 -46.88 -97.11
C ALA A 11 8.82 -45.76 -96.74
N GLU A 12 8.32 -44.53 -96.64
CA GLU A 12 9.10 -43.40 -96.13
C GLU A 12 9.24 -43.57 -94.62
N ILE A 13 10.43 -43.97 -94.18
CA ILE A 13 10.80 -44.01 -92.76
C ILE A 13 10.92 -42.56 -92.30
N ILE A 14 9.85 -42.02 -91.72
CA ILE A 14 9.92 -40.76 -90.97
C ILE A 14 10.71 -41.08 -89.70
N THR A 15 12.00 -40.77 -89.69
CA THR A 15 12.78 -40.82 -88.45
C THR A 15 12.22 -39.75 -87.50
N PRO A 16 11.92 -40.08 -86.23
CA PRO A 16 11.51 -39.06 -85.27
C PRO A 16 12.63 -38.02 -85.14
N PRO A 17 12.30 -36.73 -84.92
CA PRO A 17 13.33 -35.72 -84.75
C PRO A 17 14.27 -36.15 -83.62
N THR A 18 15.55 -36.31 -83.95
CA THR A 18 16.60 -36.52 -82.97
C THR A 18 16.68 -35.26 -82.12
N VAL A 19 16.15 -35.34 -80.90
CA VAL A 19 16.39 -34.33 -79.88
C VAL A 19 17.88 -34.42 -79.55
N ASP A 20 18.63 -33.39 -79.91
CA ASP A 20 19.98 -33.23 -79.42
C ASP A 20 19.89 -32.97 -77.92
N LEU A 21 20.21 -33.99 -77.13
CA LEU A 21 20.21 -33.93 -75.67
C LEU A 21 21.46 -33.22 -75.13
N ASN A 22 22.36 -32.76 -76.02
CA ASN A 22 23.59 -32.08 -75.63
C ASN A 22 23.97 -30.95 -76.63
N PRO A 23 23.11 -29.94 -76.84
CA PRO A 23 23.40 -28.87 -77.76
C PRO A 23 24.65 -28.10 -77.31
N GLU A 24 25.64 -27.96 -78.19
CA GLU A 24 26.80 -27.10 -77.93
C GLU A 24 26.31 -25.65 -77.76
N LEU A 25 26.21 -25.21 -76.52
CA LEU A 25 25.89 -23.83 -76.19
C LEU A 25 27.02 -22.93 -76.72
N PRO A 26 26.72 -21.81 -77.40
CA PRO A 26 27.74 -20.84 -77.82
C PRO A 26 28.62 -20.46 -76.63
N ALA A 27 29.94 -20.42 -76.84
CA ALA A 27 30.92 -20.20 -75.77
C ALA A 27 30.64 -18.94 -74.92
N THR A 28 30.00 -17.92 -75.49
CA THR A 28 29.57 -16.70 -74.78
C THR A 28 28.38 -16.95 -73.84
N THR A 29 27.42 -17.77 -74.24
CA THR A 29 26.28 -18.18 -73.42
C THR A 29 26.73 -19.14 -72.31
N ALA A 30 27.60 -20.10 -72.65
CA ALA A 30 28.21 -21.00 -71.67
C ALA A 30 29.09 -20.24 -70.66
N ALA A 31 29.85 -19.22 -71.08
CA ALA A 31 30.64 -18.37 -70.18
C ALA A 31 29.77 -17.45 -69.31
N PHE A 32 28.63 -16.96 -69.82
CA PHE A 32 27.70 -16.16 -69.02
C PHE A 32 27.00 -17.01 -67.95
N LEU A 33 26.53 -18.21 -68.32
CA LEU A 33 26.00 -19.19 -67.37
C LEU A 33 27.09 -19.65 -66.38
N ALA A 34 28.30 -19.94 -66.86
CA ALA A 34 29.43 -20.29 -66.00
C ALA A 34 29.78 -19.17 -65.03
N LYS A 35 29.74 -17.89 -65.42
CA LYS A 35 29.94 -16.76 -64.49
C LYS A 35 28.79 -16.58 -63.51
N LEU A 36 27.57 -16.94 -63.89
CA LEU A 36 26.40 -16.94 -63.00
C LEU A 36 26.52 -18.06 -61.93
N PHE A 37 27.11 -19.21 -62.30
CA PHE A 37 27.33 -20.36 -61.41
C PHE A 37 28.67 -20.36 -60.67
N GLU A 38 29.73 -19.76 -61.21
CA GLU A 38 31.04 -19.55 -60.54
C GLU A 38 30.90 -18.68 -59.29
N ASN A 39 29.85 -17.84 -59.25
CA ASN A 39 29.62 -16.92 -58.15
C ASN A 39 28.74 -17.49 -57.02
N GLN A 40 28.44 -18.80 -57.02
CA GLN A 40 27.45 -19.38 -56.09
C GLN A 40 27.91 -20.60 -55.28
N THR A 41 29.14 -21.11 -55.45
CA THR A 41 29.56 -22.32 -54.73
C THR A 41 30.56 -22.12 -53.59
N ASP A 42 31.21 -20.96 -53.45
CA ASP A 42 32.24 -20.74 -52.40
C ASP A 42 32.15 -19.40 -51.65
N GLN A 43 31.11 -18.59 -51.89
CA GLN A 43 30.96 -17.30 -51.22
C GLN A 43 30.10 -17.45 -49.96
N ASN A 44 30.75 -17.65 -48.81
CA ASN A 44 30.12 -17.57 -47.48
C ASN A 44 29.68 -16.13 -47.09
N HIS A 45 29.68 -15.19 -48.04
CA HIS A 45 29.41 -13.77 -47.82
C HIS A 45 28.84 -13.11 -49.09
N ILE A 46 27.77 -12.34 -48.94
CA ILE A 46 27.23 -11.45 -49.99
C ILE A 46 27.51 -10.02 -49.55
N ASP A 47 28.38 -9.32 -50.28
CA ASP A 47 28.66 -7.90 -50.05
C ASP A 47 27.57 -7.03 -50.69
N LEU A 48 26.83 -6.28 -49.88
CA LEU A 48 25.81 -5.31 -50.31
C LEU A 48 26.19 -3.87 -49.92
N SER A 49 27.46 -3.59 -49.67
CA SER A 49 27.93 -2.25 -49.32
C SER A 49 27.46 -1.19 -50.33
N GLY A 50 26.91 -0.09 -49.81
CA GLY A 50 26.36 1.01 -50.61
C GLY A 50 25.05 0.71 -51.34
N ARG A 51 24.41 -0.44 -51.08
CA ARG A 51 23.16 -0.86 -51.73
C ARG A 51 22.07 -1.12 -50.68
N ASN A 52 20.81 -0.97 -51.09
CA ASN A 52 19.67 -1.36 -50.29
C ASN A 52 19.28 -2.81 -50.59
N LEU A 53 18.94 -3.57 -49.55
CA LEU A 53 18.31 -4.88 -49.65
C LEU A 53 16.83 -4.73 -49.27
N THR A 54 15.94 -5.01 -50.21
CA THR A 54 14.49 -5.01 -49.98
C THR A 54 13.98 -6.42 -50.15
N LEU A 55 13.38 -6.97 -49.10
CA LEU A 55 12.85 -8.33 -49.05
C LEU A 55 11.53 -8.31 -48.28
N ASP A 56 10.58 -9.15 -48.67
CA ASP A 56 9.32 -9.30 -47.94
C ASP A 56 9.49 -10.12 -46.66
N THR A 57 10.42 -11.10 -46.67
CA THR A 57 10.70 -11.95 -45.52
C THR A 57 12.17 -12.36 -45.53
N VAL A 58 12.74 -12.48 -44.33
CA VAL A 58 14.08 -13.03 -44.11
C VAL A 58 13.99 -14.10 -43.04
N LEU A 59 14.45 -15.31 -43.34
CA LEU A 59 14.62 -16.40 -42.38
C LEU A 59 16.12 -16.56 -42.10
N LEU A 60 16.51 -16.50 -40.83
CA LEU A 60 17.89 -16.66 -40.39
C LEU A 60 17.98 -17.87 -39.46
N ASN A 61 18.93 -18.77 -39.72
CA ASN A 61 19.11 -19.99 -38.90
C ASN A 61 19.93 -19.75 -37.62
N ASN A 62 20.71 -18.67 -37.58
CA ASN A 62 21.61 -18.35 -36.48
C ASN A 62 21.32 -16.95 -35.92
N ASN A 63 22.16 -15.97 -36.26
CA ASN A 63 22.11 -14.62 -35.68
C ASN A 63 21.96 -13.56 -36.77
N LEU A 64 21.28 -12.47 -36.42
CA LEU A 64 21.39 -11.19 -37.11
C LEU A 64 22.29 -10.28 -36.28
N SER A 65 23.37 -9.76 -36.85
CA SER A 65 24.18 -8.70 -36.23
C SER A 65 24.00 -7.42 -37.03
N VAL A 66 23.52 -6.37 -36.37
CA VAL A 66 23.40 -5.03 -36.94
C VAL A 66 24.36 -4.13 -36.17
N LEU A 67 25.46 -3.73 -36.82
CA LEU A 67 26.47 -2.87 -36.19
C LEU A 67 26.03 -1.39 -36.18
N GLY A 68 25.10 -1.01 -37.06
CA GLY A 68 24.47 0.31 -37.10
C GLY A 68 23.12 0.35 -36.39
N GLY A 69 22.30 1.34 -36.73
CA GLY A 69 20.93 1.43 -36.22
C GLY A 69 20.01 0.42 -36.90
N ALA A 70 19.09 -0.15 -36.13
CA ALA A 70 17.95 -0.90 -36.63
C ALA A 70 16.66 -0.11 -36.30
N VAL A 71 15.76 0.01 -37.28
CA VAL A 71 14.39 0.48 -37.06
C VAL A 71 13.48 -0.72 -37.24
N LEU A 72 12.76 -1.07 -36.18
CA LEU A 72 11.85 -2.20 -36.18
C LEU A 72 10.42 -1.66 -36.07
N GLY A 73 9.50 -2.23 -36.85
CA GLY A 73 8.07 -1.99 -36.70
C GLY A 73 7.51 -2.85 -35.57
N GLU A 74 6.39 -3.51 -35.83
CA GLU A 74 5.88 -4.55 -34.93
C GLU A 74 6.90 -5.68 -34.77
N THR A 75 7.30 -5.94 -33.54
CA THR A 75 8.36 -6.90 -33.22
C THR A 75 7.90 -7.83 -32.12
N MET A 76 8.09 -9.14 -32.34
CA MET A 76 7.96 -10.15 -31.31
C MET A 76 9.34 -10.69 -30.96
N ILE A 77 9.68 -10.67 -29.67
CA ILE A 77 10.92 -11.25 -29.15
C ILE A 77 10.51 -12.44 -28.28
N ALA A 78 10.81 -13.66 -28.74
CA ALA A 78 10.49 -14.88 -27.98
C ALA A 78 11.44 -15.10 -26.80
N GLY A 79 12.65 -14.54 -26.86
CA GLY A 79 13.68 -14.63 -25.82
C GLY A 79 13.78 -13.36 -24.97
N SER A 80 14.98 -13.09 -24.45
CA SER A 80 15.25 -11.86 -23.69
C SER A 80 15.66 -10.70 -24.59
N LEU A 81 15.20 -9.50 -24.28
CA LEU A 81 15.72 -8.25 -24.83
C LEU A 81 16.74 -7.64 -23.84
N MET A 82 17.93 -7.33 -24.33
CA MET A 82 18.94 -6.57 -23.60
C MET A 82 19.13 -5.21 -24.27
N VAL A 83 19.03 -4.14 -23.50
CA VAL A 83 19.21 -2.76 -23.98
C VAL A 83 20.41 -2.17 -23.27
N ASP A 84 21.41 -1.77 -24.06
CA ASP A 84 22.62 -1.07 -23.60
C ASP A 84 23.35 -1.76 -22.44
N GLY A 85 23.28 -3.10 -22.38
CA GLY A 85 23.85 -3.91 -21.30
C GLY A 85 23.28 -3.69 -19.90
N THR A 86 22.35 -2.74 -19.73
CA THR A 86 21.86 -2.29 -18.42
C THR A 86 20.43 -2.74 -18.16
N ILE A 87 19.56 -2.76 -19.17
CA ILE A 87 18.17 -3.21 -19.02
C ILE A 87 18.03 -4.60 -19.64
N ARG A 88 17.46 -5.54 -18.88
CA ARG A 88 17.13 -6.87 -19.35
C ARG A 88 15.65 -7.16 -19.13
N ILE A 89 14.94 -7.47 -20.21
CA ILE A 89 13.55 -7.90 -20.19
C ILE A 89 13.53 -9.41 -20.46
N THR A 90 12.90 -10.16 -19.56
CA THR A 90 12.75 -11.62 -19.67
C THR A 90 11.28 -12.02 -19.46
N SER A 91 10.99 -13.33 -19.45
CA SER A 91 9.69 -13.86 -19.07
C SER A 91 9.25 -13.47 -17.66
N ASP A 92 10.20 -13.17 -16.78
CA ASP A 92 9.97 -13.04 -15.34
C ASP A 92 10.00 -11.58 -14.86
N GLY A 93 10.32 -10.63 -15.76
CA GLY A 93 10.24 -9.21 -15.46
C GLY A 93 11.27 -8.34 -16.15
N ILE A 94 11.43 -7.13 -15.61
CA ILE A 94 12.35 -6.10 -16.07
C ILE A 94 13.42 -5.90 -14.99
N GLN A 95 14.68 -6.00 -15.38
CA GLN A 95 15.81 -5.83 -14.48
C GLN A 95 16.71 -4.70 -14.97
N THR A 96 17.29 -3.94 -14.03
CA THR A 96 18.33 -2.96 -14.33
C THR A 96 19.62 -3.30 -13.60
N ALA A 97 20.76 -2.99 -14.23
CA ALA A 97 22.07 -3.02 -13.62
C ALA A 97 22.61 -1.57 -13.54
N GLY A 98 23.10 -1.17 -12.36
CA GLY A 98 23.64 0.17 -12.10
C GLY A 98 22.62 1.12 -11.48
N GLU A 99 21.81 1.78 -12.30
CA GLU A 99 20.84 2.81 -11.87
C GLU A 99 19.43 2.24 -11.61
N PRO A 100 18.59 2.93 -10.83
CA PRO A 100 17.18 2.56 -10.64
C PRO A 100 16.40 2.52 -11.95
N LEU A 101 15.45 1.59 -12.05
CA LEU A 101 14.50 1.58 -13.16
C LEU A 101 13.59 2.80 -13.10
N TYR A 102 13.65 3.63 -14.13
CA TYR A 102 12.68 4.69 -14.35
C TYR A 102 11.66 4.24 -15.40
N LEU A 103 10.39 4.16 -15.04
CA LEU A 103 9.30 3.93 -16.01
C LEU A 103 8.96 5.20 -16.80
N GLN A 104 9.03 6.37 -16.14
CA GLN A 104 8.69 7.64 -16.76
C GLN A 104 9.43 8.84 -16.14
N LYS A 105 10.75 8.88 -16.32
CA LYS A 105 11.64 9.87 -15.68
C LYS A 105 11.23 11.34 -15.92
N LEU A 106 10.73 11.65 -17.11
CA LEU A 106 10.41 13.02 -17.53
C LEU A 106 9.00 13.48 -17.15
N GLN A 107 8.15 12.61 -16.58
CA GLN A 107 6.80 12.98 -16.12
C GLN A 107 5.92 13.68 -17.20
N LEU A 108 6.10 13.35 -18.49
CA LEU A 108 5.37 13.98 -19.61
C LEU A 108 3.88 13.60 -19.71
N ALA A 109 3.45 12.56 -19.02
CA ALA A 109 2.10 11.99 -19.00
C ALA A 109 1.83 11.27 -17.67
N ASN A 110 0.68 10.64 -17.50
CA ASN A 110 0.43 9.77 -16.35
C ASN A 110 0.99 8.36 -16.63
N LEU A 111 1.45 7.69 -15.58
CA LEU A 111 1.74 6.25 -15.62
C LEU A 111 0.46 5.48 -15.27
N ASP A 112 -0.12 4.82 -16.26
CA ASP A 112 -1.28 3.93 -16.09
C ASP A 112 -0.84 2.47 -16.05
N ILE A 113 -1.19 1.78 -14.97
CA ILE A 113 -0.92 0.35 -14.77
C ILE A 113 -2.27 -0.38 -14.64
N MET A 114 -2.48 -1.36 -15.51
CA MET A 114 -3.68 -2.20 -15.57
C MET A 114 -4.99 -1.43 -15.85
N GLY A 115 -4.96 -0.46 -16.76
CA GLY A 115 -6.16 0.19 -17.29
C GLY A 115 -6.90 1.04 -16.25
N GLY A 116 -6.14 1.86 -15.51
CA GLY A 116 -6.65 2.78 -14.51
C GLY A 116 -6.71 2.21 -13.09
N SER A 117 -6.34 0.94 -12.90
CA SER A 117 -6.36 0.33 -11.56
C SER A 117 -5.37 1.00 -10.61
N ILE A 118 -4.20 1.34 -11.13
CA ILE A 118 -3.18 2.16 -10.49
C ILE A 118 -2.77 3.24 -11.48
N VAL A 119 -2.88 4.51 -11.07
CA VAL A 119 -2.45 5.66 -11.89
C VAL A 119 -1.54 6.54 -11.06
N ILE A 120 -0.37 6.89 -11.58
CA ILE A 120 0.50 7.91 -11.00
C ILE A 120 0.49 9.11 -11.94
N ASN A 121 0.05 10.27 -11.44
CA ASN A 121 0.01 11.49 -12.24
C ASN A 121 1.40 12.16 -12.35
N THR A 122 1.49 13.22 -13.15
CA THR A 122 2.74 13.98 -13.32
C THR A 122 3.22 14.70 -12.05
N SER A 123 2.35 14.88 -11.04
CA SER A 123 2.71 15.44 -9.74
C SER A 123 3.23 14.39 -8.74
N GLY A 124 3.12 13.10 -9.08
CA GLY A 124 3.49 11.98 -8.21
C GLY A 124 2.35 11.46 -7.34
N ASP A 125 1.13 12.00 -7.45
CA ASP A 125 -0.03 11.46 -6.72
C ASP A 125 -0.41 10.11 -7.32
N ALA A 126 -0.63 9.12 -6.46
CA ALA A 126 -1.03 7.79 -6.84
C ALA A 126 -2.51 7.56 -6.51
N LEU A 127 -3.27 7.11 -7.49
CA LEU A 127 -4.64 6.62 -7.33
C LEU A 127 -4.65 5.10 -7.34
N PHE A 128 -5.22 4.50 -6.30
CA PHE A 128 -5.54 3.07 -6.24
C PHE A 128 -7.06 2.91 -6.19
N THR A 129 -7.64 2.25 -7.19
CA THR A 129 -9.11 2.07 -7.28
C THR A 129 -9.65 0.93 -6.41
N LYS A 130 -8.73 0.18 -5.78
CA LYS A 130 -8.99 -1.01 -4.95
C LYS A 130 -8.12 -0.95 -3.69
N ASN A 131 -8.20 -1.99 -2.88
CA ASN A 131 -7.52 -2.10 -1.60
C ASN A 131 -5.98 -2.07 -1.76
N VAL A 132 -5.32 -1.32 -0.88
CA VAL A 132 -3.86 -1.33 -0.73
C VAL A 132 -3.51 -2.08 0.55
N LYS A 133 -2.72 -3.16 0.46
CA LYS A 133 -2.22 -3.90 1.62
C LYS A 133 -0.76 -3.54 1.86
N ILE A 134 -0.46 -2.96 3.02
CA ILE A 134 0.90 -2.65 3.47
C ILE A 134 1.31 -3.65 4.56
N GLN A 135 2.34 -4.46 4.28
CA GLN A 135 2.86 -5.41 5.28
C GLN A 135 3.83 -4.77 6.28
N GLY A 136 4.42 -3.63 5.89
CA GLY A 136 5.34 -2.86 6.73
C GLY A 136 4.66 -1.67 7.41
N ILE A 137 5.45 -0.61 7.62
CA ILE A 137 4.98 0.64 8.22
C ILE A 137 4.42 1.55 7.13
N LEU A 138 3.22 2.09 7.33
CA LEU A 138 2.69 3.21 6.56
C LEU A 138 3.10 4.52 7.23
N GLY A 139 4.12 5.18 6.68
CA GLY A 139 4.54 6.53 7.12
C GLY A 139 3.77 7.59 6.33
N ILE A 140 2.99 8.42 7.03
CA ILE A 140 2.17 9.48 6.44
C ILE A 140 2.08 10.66 7.41
N ASP A 141 2.01 11.88 6.87
CA ASP A 141 1.86 13.09 7.68
C ASP A 141 0.39 13.38 8.03
N THR A 142 -0.53 13.09 7.12
CA THR A 142 -1.96 13.40 7.30
C THR A 142 -2.83 12.31 6.71
N VAL A 143 -3.87 11.93 7.45
CA VAL A 143 -5.00 11.14 6.95
C VAL A 143 -6.19 12.08 6.84
N GLN A 144 -6.76 12.20 5.64
CA GLN A 144 -7.91 13.04 5.38
C GLN A 144 -9.00 12.21 4.67
N PRO A 145 -10.28 12.31 5.07
CA PRO A 145 -11.34 11.69 4.31
C PRO A 145 -11.45 12.30 2.92
N LEU A 146 -11.89 11.48 1.95
CA LEU A 146 -12.34 11.98 0.67
C LEU A 146 -13.69 12.68 0.81
N GLU A 147 -14.04 13.54 -0.15
CA GLU A 147 -15.32 14.25 -0.13
C GLU A 147 -16.48 13.28 0.12
N THR A 148 -17.38 13.66 1.04
CA THR A 148 -18.61 12.91 1.42
C THR A 148 -18.43 11.58 2.15
N HIS A 149 -17.21 11.23 2.59
CA HIS A 149 -16.94 9.98 3.31
C HIS A 149 -16.25 10.22 4.66
N ASP A 150 -16.35 9.26 5.58
CA ASP A 150 -15.61 9.26 6.85
C ASP A 150 -14.31 8.44 6.74
N ILE A 151 -13.35 8.74 7.62
CA ILE A 151 -12.23 7.81 7.87
C ILE A 151 -12.73 6.75 8.85
N THR A 152 -12.77 5.49 8.41
CA THR A 152 -13.12 4.36 9.27
C THR A 152 -11.89 3.51 9.56
N PHE A 153 -11.60 3.33 10.84
CA PHE A 153 -10.65 2.31 11.31
C PHE A 153 -11.43 1.07 11.71
N ASP A 154 -11.58 0.12 10.77
CA ASP A 154 -12.24 -1.14 11.07
C ASP A 154 -11.27 -2.09 11.78
N LEU A 155 -11.54 -2.33 13.06
CA LEU A 155 -10.76 -3.21 13.93
C LEU A 155 -11.33 -4.64 13.97
N ALA A 156 -12.46 -4.89 13.30
CA ALA A 156 -13.01 -6.23 13.17
C ALA A 156 -12.10 -7.05 12.24
N GLN A 157 -11.55 -8.15 12.76
CA GLN A 157 -10.95 -9.14 11.87
C GLN A 157 -12.08 -9.94 11.21
N VAL A 158 -12.04 -10.00 9.88
CA VAL A 158 -12.69 -11.10 9.16
C VAL A 158 -11.96 -12.37 9.60
N PRO A 159 -12.63 -13.37 10.19
CA PRO A 159 -11.97 -14.61 10.55
C PRO A 159 -11.30 -15.18 9.31
N LEU A 160 -9.98 -15.34 9.35
CA LEU A 160 -9.27 -16.18 8.40
C LEU A 160 -9.66 -17.62 8.74
N GLN A 161 -10.76 -18.09 8.13
CA GLN A 161 -11.38 -19.40 8.28
C GLN A 161 -11.99 -19.74 9.65
N GLU A 162 -13.17 -20.35 9.57
CA GLU A 162 -13.92 -20.95 10.67
C GLU A 162 -13.06 -21.99 11.41
N SER A 163 -12.49 -21.59 12.54
CA SER A 163 -12.02 -22.54 13.53
C SER A 163 -13.23 -22.92 14.38
N THR A 164 -13.70 -24.15 14.26
CA THR A 164 -14.88 -24.72 14.94
C THR A 164 -14.63 -25.01 16.43
N ASP A 165 -13.90 -24.17 17.14
CA ASP A 165 -13.72 -24.32 18.58
C ASP A 165 -14.06 -23.02 19.31
N SER A 166 -15.05 -23.16 20.18
CA SER A 166 -15.61 -22.07 20.98
C SER A 166 -14.57 -21.50 21.96
N ALA A 167 -14.61 -20.18 22.12
CA ALA A 167 -13.96 -19.40 23.18
C ALA A 167 -12.45 -19.09 23.04
N THR A 168 -11.93 -18.90 21.82
CA THR A 168 -10.83 -17.94 21.64
C THR A 168 -11.42 -16.61 21.19
N PRO A 169 -11.25 -15.50 21.95
CA PRO A 169 -11.61 -14.20 21.42
C PRO A 169 -10.84 -14.03 20.10
N SER A 170 -11.58 -13.73 19.04
CA SER A 170 -11.02 -13.19 17.79
C SER A 170 -9.86 -12.26 18.17
N ALA A 171 -8.69 -12.45 17.56
CA ALA A 171 -7.52 -11.62 17.83
C ALA A 171 -7.78 -10.21 17.30
N PHE A 172 -8.62 -9.45 18.01
CA PHE A 172 -9.12 -8.16 17.58
C PHE A 172 -7.98 -7.16 17.51
N GLY A 173 -8.01 -6.30 16.50
CA GLY A 173 -7.10 -5.17 16.40
C GLY A 173 -7.38 -4.15 17.50
N LYS A 174 -6.34 -3.50 18.02
CA LYS A 174 -6.45 -2.35 18.92
C LYS A 174 -5.83 -1.15 18.22
N LEU A 175 -6.50 0.01 18.23
CA LEU A 175 -5.87 1.24 17.78
C LEU A 175 -4.99 1.76 18.90
N ILE A 176 -3.68 1.89 18.63
CA ILE A 176 -2.68 2.25 19.63
C ILE A 176 -1.89 3.45 19.14
N VAL A 177 -1.92 4.53 19.91
CA VAL A 177 -1.01 5.68 19.75
C VAL A 177 0.13 5.52 20.75
N LYS A 178 1.37 5.49 20.25
CA LYS A 178 2.57 5.37 21.07
C LYS A 178 3.28 6.71 21.22
N GLY A 179 3.81 6.97 22.41
CA GLY A 179 4.73 8.08 22.67
C GLY A 179 6.11 7.82 22.06
N SER A 180 6.99 8.81 22.17
CA SER A 180 8.39 8.72 21.71
C SER A 180 9.21 7.66 22.42
N ASP A 181 8.76 7.21 23.59
CA ASP A 181 9.31 6.11 24.38
C ASP A 181 8.80 4.73 23.95
N GLY A 182 7.90 4.67 22.96
CA GLY A 182 7.27 3.44 22.48
C GLY A 182 6.14 2.91 23.38
N ILE A 183 5.79 3.63 24.45
CA ILE A 183 4.70 3.26 25.36
C ILE A 183 3.37 3.75 24.80
N ALA A 184 2.29 2.98 25.00
CA ALA A 184 0.96 3.39 24.58
C ALA A 184 0.46 4.57 25.43
N VAL A 185 0.14 5.69 24.78
CA VAL A 185 -0.35 6.93 25.43
C VAL A 185 -1.83 7.18 25.18
N ALA A 186 -2.38 6.62 24.10
CA ALA A 186 -3.81 6.59 23.87
C ALA A 186 -4.20 5.29 23.17
N THR A 187 -5.36 4.74 23.54
CA THR A 187 -5.85 3.52 22.92
C THR A 187 -7.34 3.48 22.74
N PHE A 188 -7.79 2.77 21.69
CA PHE A 188 -9.19 2.44 21.46
C PHE A 188 -9.30 0.93 21.24
N SER A 189 -10.19 0.32 22.02
CA SER A 189 -10.41 -1.10 22.06
C SER A 189 -11.74 -1.47 21.35
N PRO A 190 -11.89 -2.71 20.87
CA PRO A 190 -13.10 -3.16 20.17
C PRO A 190 -14.39 -3.14 21.00
N ASP A 191 -14.27 -3.19 22.32
CA ASP A 191 -15.39 -3.08 23.28
C ASP A 191 -15.89 -1.64 23.44
N GLY A 192 -15.31 -0.68 22.71
CA GLY A 192 -15.61 0.75 22.80
C GLY A 192 -14.85 1.46 23.93
N SER A 193 -14.01 0.75 24.68
CA SER A 193 -13.18 1.36 25.72
C SER A 193 -12.07 2.22 25.13
N ALA A 194 -11.82 3.38 25.72
CA ALA A 194 -10.70 4.25 25.37
C ALA A 194 -9.87 4.64 26.60
N SER A 195 -8.56 4.76 26.44
CA SER A 195 -7.66 5.22 27.50
C SER A 195 -6.75 6.33 26.98
N VAL A 196 -6.49 7.33 27.82
CA VAL A 196 -5.53 8.42 27.56
C VAL A 196 -4.69 8.60 28.82
N SER A 197 -3.37 8.46 28.72
CA SER A 197 -2.46 8.58 29.87
C SER A 197 -2.23 10.03 30.32
N GLY A 198 -2.59 11.00 29.47
CA GLY A 198 -2.49 12.43 29.75
C GLY A 198 -3.83 13.07 30.09
N THR A 199 -3.97 14.36 29.76
CA THR A 199 -5.20 15.13 29.99
C THR A 199 -6.15 15.02 28.80
N LEU A 200 -7.43 14.72 29.07
CA LEU A 200 -8.51 14.86 28.10
C LEU A 200 -9.15 16.25 28.24
N THR A 201 -9.04 17.09 27.21
CA THR A 201 -9.74 18.39 27.15
C THR A 201 -10.96 18.26 26.25
N ALA A 202 -12.14 18.52 26.80
CA ALA A 202 -13.41 18.52 26.07
C ALA A 202 -14.21 19.78 26.41
N LYS A 203 -14.89 20.34 25.41
CA LYS A 203 -15.80 21.48 25.62
C LYS A 203 -17.03 21.07 26.43
N GLU A 204 -17.51 19.84 26.21
CA GLU A 204 -18.67 19.27 26.86
C GLU A 204 -18.44 17.76 27.01
N LEU A 205 -18.87 17.21 28.15
CA LEU A 205 -18.83 15.78 28.43
C LEU A 205 -20.25 15.31 28.76
N ALA A 206 -20.84 14.52 27.86
CA ALA A 206 -22.08 13.82 28.11
C ALA A 206 -21.75 12.37 28.49
N SER A 207 -22.10 11.98 29.72
CA SER A 207 -21.89 10.63 30.23
C SER A 207 -23.11 10.16 30.99
N GLU A 208 -23.57 8.93 30.77
CA GLU A 208 -24.60 8.31 31.62
C GLU A 208 -24.10 8.10 33.05
N LYS A 209 -22.81 7.79 33.20
CA LYS A 209 -22.13 7.64 34.49
C LYS A 209 -20.73 8.22 34.42
N PHE A 210 -20.40 9.07 35.38
CA PHE A 210 -19.05 9.57 35.59
C PHE A 210 -18.46 8.93 36.84
N THR A 211 -17.34 8.24 36.68
CA THR A 211 -16.61 7.61 37.80
C THR A 211 -15.22 8.24 37.87
N VAL A 212 -14.89 8.80 39.03
CA VAL A 212 -13.54 9.27 39.33
C VAL A 212 -12.87 8.21 40.17
N GLU A 213 -11.86 7.55 39.61
CA GLU A 213 -11.05 6.61 40.39
C GLU A 213 -9.99 7.37 41.19
N VAL A 214 -9.90 7.05 42.47
CA VAL A 214 -8.80 7.47 43.32
C VAL A 214 -7.71 6.43 43.21
N ASP A 215 -6.49 6.87 42.90
CA ASP A 215 -5.33 5.98 42.90
C ASP A 215 -5.04 5.53 44.34
N LYS A 216 -5.57 4.36 44.70
CA LYS A 216 -5.38 3.70 46.00
C LYS A 216 -3.97 3.14 46.19
N SER A 217 -3.15 3.13 45.13
CA SER A 217 -1.77 2.65 45.19
C SER A 217 -0.79 3.76 45.60
N ALA A 218 -1.20 5.03 45.57
CA ALA A 218 -0.37 6.13 46.04
C ALA A 218 -0.27 6.12 47.57
N THR A 219 0.95 6.26 48.12
CA THR A 219 1.21 6.35 49.57
C THR A 219 0.45 7.47 50.28
N ASN A 220 -0.14 8.41 49.52
CA ASN A 220 -0.97 9.52 49.99
C ASN A 220 -2.26 9.68 49.15
N SER A 221 -3.02 8.60 48.88
CA SER A 221 -4.22 8.63 48.03
C SER A 221 -5.23 9.74 48.35
N ALA A 222 -5.37 10.14 49.62
CA ALA A 222 -6.27 11.22 50.02
C ALA A 222 -5.79 12.61 49.51
N GLN A 223 -4.47 12.80 49.38
CA GLN A 223 -3.87 14.06 48.99
C GLN A 223 -3.86 14.28 47.48
N THR A 224 -4.04 13.22 46.67
CA THR A 224 -4.08 13.33 45.20
C THR A 224 -5.49 13.22 44.62
N ALA A 225 -6.49 12.99 45.46
CA ALA A 225 -7.86 12.73 45.05
C ALA A 225 -8.66 14.03 44.83
N SER A 226 -9.44 14.07 43.75
CA SER A 226 -10.46 15.11 43.54
C SER A 226 -11.78 14.79 44.23
N VAL A 227 -11.97 13.56 44.73
CA VAL A 227 -13.18 13.12 45.45
C VAL A 227 -12.78 12.35 46.70
N GLY A 228 -13.59 12.42 47.74
CA GLY A 228 -13.33 11.62 48.94
C GLY A 228 -14.42 11.70 49.99
N GLU A 229 -14.16 11.06 51.12
CA GLU A 229 -15.03 11.02 52.29
C GLU A 229 -14.26 11.57 53.50
N SER A 230 -14.94 12.25 54.41
CA SER A 230 -14.35 12.80 55.62
C SER A 230 -15.37 12.92 56.73
N MET A 231 -14.90 13.13 57.96
CA MET A 231 -15.73 13.14 59.15
C MET A 231 -15.32 14.27 60.10
N ILE A 232 -16.29 15.05 60.57
CA ILE A 232 -16.11 15.93 61.72
C ILE A 232 -16.43 15.12 62.97
N GLU A 233 -15.45 14.94 63.85
CA GLU A 233 -15.63 14.20 65.10
C GLU A 233 -16.55 14.96 66.08
N LYS A 234 -17.34 14.22 66.85
CA LYS A 234 -18.18 14.77 67.92
C LYS A 234 -17.37 15.70 68.84
N GLY A 235 -18.00 16.78 69.28
CA GLY A 235 -17.37 17.81 70.10
C GLY A 235 -16.47 18.77 69.32
N THR A 236 -16.17 18.51 68.05
CA THR A 236 -15.47 19.44 67.16
C THR A 236 -16.46 20.13 66.22
N SER A 237 -16.04 21.25 65.64
CA SER A 237 -16.84 22.03 64.68
C SER A 237 -16.20 22.13 63.30
N SER A 238 -15.05 21.49 63.08
CA SER A 238 -14.32 21.64 61.82
C SER A 238 -13.34 20.52 61.55
N ILE A 239 -13.13 20.22 60.26
CA ILE A 239 -12.03 19.39 59.78
C ILE A 239 -11.36 20.07 58.57
N THR A 240 -10.04 20.00 58.50
CA THR A 240 -9.28 20.43 57.32
C THR A 240 -8.96 19.22 56.45
N ILE A 241 -9.31 19.30 55.17
CA ILE A 241 -9.03 18.29 54.15
C ILE A 241 -7.86 18.79 53.31
N ASN A 242 -6.82 17.97 53.18
CA ASN A 242 -5.64 18.26 52.37
C ASN A 242 -5.73 17.49 51.05
N THR A 243 -5.74 18.20 49.93
CA THR A 243 -5.65 17.62 48.57
C THR A 243 -5.00 18.60 47.60
N ASP A 244 -4.02 18.12 46.84
CA ASP A 244 -3.28 18.85 45.81
C ASP A 244 -4.16 19.28 44.62
N LYS A 245 -5.42 18.81 44.59
CA LYS A 245 -6.41 19.16 43.57
C LYS A 245 -7.11 20.48 43.83
N VAL A 246 -6.95 21.12 45.00
CA VAL A 246 -7.46 22.49 45.24
C VAL A 246 -6.48 23.53 44.68
N GLY A 247 -6.94 24.27 43.68
CA GLY A 247 -6.32 25.48 43.15
C GLY A 247 -7.16 26.75 43.42
N PRO A 248 -6.70 27.92 42.93
CA PRO A 248 -7.35 29.21 43.22
C PRO A 248 -8.79 29.31 42.73
N LYS A 249 -9.11 28.64 41.62
CA LYS A 249 -10.43 28.68 40.96
C LYS A 249 -11.32 27.49 41.30
N SER A 250 -10.86 26.56 42.14
CA SER A 250 -11.62 25.32 42.37
C SER A 250 -12.97 25.59 43.02
N LEU A 251 -13.96 24.80 42.62
CA LEU A 251 -15.24 24.69 43.30
C LEU A 251 -15.22 23.43 44.16
N ILE A 252 -15.75 23.53 45.38
CA ILE A 252 -15.78 22.44 46.35
C ILE A 252 -17.23 22.17 46.69
N PHE A 253 -17.65 20.93 46.46
CA PHE A 253 -18.97 20.45 46.78
C PHE A 253 -18.87 19.47 47.94
N ILE A 254 -19.79 19.57 48.88
CA ILE A 254 -19.87 18.69 50.05
C ILE A 254 -21.29 18.20 50.22
N THR A 255 -21.45 16.92 50.56
CA THR A 255 -22.75 16.30 50.79
C THR A 255 -22.68 15.49 52.09
N PRO A 256 -23.41 15.89 53.15
CA PRO A 256 -23.51 15.11 54.37
C PRO A 256 -24.05 13.70 54.08
N THR A 257 -23.40 12.68 54.64
CA THR A 257 -23.87 11.29 54.61
C THR A 257 -24.46 10.87 55.94
N THR A 258 -24.06 11.52 57.05
CA THR A 258 -24.78 11.47 58.32
C THR A 258 -25.90 12.51 58.32
N PRO A 259 -27.16 12.14 58.65
CA PRO A 259 -28.23 13.11 58.84
C PRO A 259 -27.83 14.17 59.88
N THR A 260 -28.01 15.44 59.51
CA THR A 260 -27.63 16.58 60.35
C THR A 260 -28.64 17.71 60.17
N ASP A 261 -28.93 18.41 61.26
CA ASP A 261 -29.70 19.66 61.27
C ASP A 261 -28.81 20.90 61.08
N ARG A 262 -27.49 20.70 60.96
CA ARG A 262 -26.48 21.75 60.79
C ARG A 262 -26.09 21.90 59.33
N THR A 263 -25.88 23.14 58.91
CA THR A 263 -25.30 23.46 57.61
C THR A 263 -23.78 23.26 57.66
N LEU A 264 -23.25 22.44 56.75
CA LEU A 264 -21.81 22.38 56.52
C LEU A 264 -21.41 23.51 55.57
N SER A 265 -20.30 24.17 55.84
CA SER A 265 -19.75 25.22 54.98
C SER A 265 -18.29 24.96 54.68
N VAL A 266 -17.85 25.30 53.47
CA VAL A 266 -16.44 25.30 53.09
C VAL A 266 -15.85 26.67 53.38
N VAL A 267 -14.80 26.72 54.20
CA VAL A 267 -14.05 27.92 54.56
C VAL A 267 -12.55 27.68 54.38
N ASN A 268 -11.74 28.74 54.48
CA ASN A 268 -10.28 28.68 54.38
C ASN A 268 -9.81 27.84 53.17
N LYS A 269 -10.37 28.14 51.99
CA LYS A 269 -9.97 27.49 50.73
C LYS A 269 -8.61 28.05 50.31
N GLU A 270 -7.59 27.21 50.40
CA GLU A 270 -6.22 27.54 50.04
C GLU A 270 -5.71 26.53 49.00
N VAL A 271 -4.60 26.86 48.32
CA VAL A 271 -4.01 25.89 47.39
C VAL A 271 -3.54 24.68 48.19
N GLY A 272 -4.05 23.49 47.84
CA GLY A 272 -3.73 22.24 48.53
C GLY A 272 -4.65 21.86 49.69
N SER A 273 -5.61 22.71 50.11
CA SER A 273 -6.48 22.39 51.26
C SER A 273 -7.79 23.20 51.31
N PHE A 274 -8.74 22.68 52.10
CA PHE A 274 -9.94 23.42 52.49
C PHE A 274 -10.44 22.94 53.85
N THR A 275 -11.16 23.80 54.57
CA THR A 275 -11.78 23.44 55.85
C THR A 275 -13.29 23.33 55.71
N VAL A 276 -13.87 22.26 56.23
CA VAL A 276 -15.33 22.11 56.36
C VAL A 276 -15.71 22.40 57.80
N THR A 277 -16.68 23.28 58.01
CA THR A 277 -17.08 23.75 59.34
C THR A 277 -18.57 23.67 59.59
N LEU A 278 -18.93 23.58 60.87
CA LEU A 278 -20.27 23.69 61.44
C LEU A 278 -20.39 24.99 62.23
N THR A 279 -21.59 25.55 62.29
CA THR A 279 -21.90 26.75 63.10
C THR A 279 -21.72 26.51 64.60
N SER A 280 -21.81 25.25 65.05
CA SER A 280 -21.63 24.84 66.45
C SER A 280 -21.21 23.36 66.51
N PRO A 281 -20.43 22.93 67.52
CA PRO A 281 -20.11 21.51 67.71
C PRO A 281 -21.35 20.64 67.90
N THR A 282 -21.25 19.37 67.50
CA THR A 282 -22.32 18.37 67.64
C THR A 282 -21.91 17.24 68.57
N LEU A 283 -22.88 16.54 69.17
CA LEU A 283 -22.62 15.38 70.05
C LEU A 283 -22.45 14.05 69.28
N THR A 284 -22.62 14.09 67.96
CA THR A 284 -22.46 12.96 67.05
C THR A 284 -21.46 13.32 65.97
N ASP A 285 -20.75 12.31 65.47
CA ASP A 285 -19.85 12.45 64.34
C ASP A 285 -20.65 12.77 63.07
N ILE A 286 -20.12 13.63 62.21
CA ILE A 286 -20.75 14.02 60.94
C ILE A 286 -19.86 13.60 59.79
N SER A 287 -20.27 12.56 59.07
CA SER A 287 -19.62 12.12 57.83
C SER A 287 -20.19 12.85 56.63
N PHE A 288 -19.34 13.12 55.64
CA PHE A 288 -19.72 13.76 54.39
C PHE A 288 -18.79 13.34 53.26
N ASN A 289 -19.32 13.41 52.04
CA ASN A 289 -18.55 13.27 50.81
C ASN A 289 -18.12 14.65 50.33
N TRP A 290 -16.99 14.72 49.64
CA TRP A 290 -16.50 15.95 49.03
C TRP A 290 -16.01 15.73 47.61
N TRP A 291 -16.11 16.76 46.78
CA TRP A 291 -15.64 16.80 45.41
C TRP A 291 -15.03 18.17 45.09
N VAL A 292 -13.82 18.16 44.55
CA VAL A 292 -13.10 19.31 44.01
C VAL A 292 -13.18 19.30 42.48
N ILE A 293 -13.65 20.40 41.90
CA ILE A 293 -13.70 20.65 40.45
C ILE A 293 -12.80 21.84 40.13
N ASN A 294 -11.98 21.73 39.08
CA ASN A 294 -11.04 22.75 38.60
C ASN A 294 -11.47 23.39 37.28
#